data_AF-A0A3M0KAA8-F1
#
_entry.id   AF-A0A3M0KAA8-F1
#
_cell.length_a   1.000
_cell.length_b   1.000
_cell.length_c   1.000
_cell.angle_alpha   90.00
_cell.angle_beta   90.00
_cell.angle_gamma   90.00
#
_symmetry.space_group_name_H-M   'P 1'
#
loop_
_entity.id
_entity.type
_entity.pdbx_description
1 polymer ?
#
loop_
_entity_poly.entity_id
_entity_poly.type
_entity_poly.pdbx_seq_one_letter_code
_entity_poly.pdbx_strand_id
1 'polypeptide(L)'
;MSMEDPFFVVKGEVQKAVNTAQGLFQRWTELLQDPSIATREEIDWTTNELRNNLRSIEWDLEDLDETINILFVALSRELQFPSCAK
;
A
#
# COMPACT_ATOMS: atom_id res chain seq x y z
N MET A 1 -19.51 12.93 -14.25
CA MET A 1 -18.73 11.70 -13.97
C MET A 1 -19.02 11.32 -12.53
N SER A 2 -19.39 10.07 -12.25
CA SER A 2 -19.49 9.58 -10.86
C SER A 2 -18.08 9.48 -10.28
N MET A 3 -17.89 9.99 -9.07
CA MET A 3 -16.63 9.81 -8.34
C MET A 3 -16.46 8.31 -8.04
N GLU A 4 -15.33 7.73 -8.44
CA GLU A 4 -15.01 6.34 -8.10
C GLU A 4 -14.78 6.25 -6.59
N ASP A 5 -15.20 5.12 -5.99
CA ASP A 5 -15.07 4.93 -4.54
C ASP A 5 -13.58 5.06 -4.14
N PRO A 6 -13.24 5.95 -3.18
CA PRO A 6 -11.86 6.15 -2.74
C PRO A 6 -11.15 4.86 -2.35
N PHE A 7 -11.88 3.86 -1.81
CA PHE A 7 -11.31 2.55 -1.48
C PHE A 7 -10.72 1.85 -2.72
N PHE A 8 -11.42 1.86 -3.85
CA PHE A 8 -10.94 1.20 -5.07
C PHE A 8 -9.80 1.97 -5.72
N VAL A 9 -9.78 3.30 -5.57
CA VAL A 9 -8.66 4.14 -6.02
C VAL A 9 -7.40 3.79 -5.23
N VAL A 10 -7.46 3.85 -3.89
CA VAL A 10 -6.31 3.56 -3.02
C VAL A 10 -5.86 2.10 -3.17
N LYS A 11 -6.79 1.14 -3.28
CA LYS A 11 -6.45 -0.25 -3.61
C LYS A 11 -5.63 -0.35 -4.90
N GLY A 12 -6.02 0.40 -5.94
CA GLY A 12 -5.29 0.45 -7.21
C GLY A 12 -3.89 1.04 -7.05
N GLU A 13 -3.75 2.09 -6.24
CA GLU A 13 -2.48 2.73 -5.92
C GLU A 13 -1.55 1.79 -5.14
N VAL A 14 -2.06 1.11 -4.10
CA VAL A 14 -1.35 0.06 -3.35
C VAL A 14 -0.88 -1.05 -4.29
N GLN A 15 -1.75 -1.54 -5.18
CA GLN A 15 -1.38 -2.60 -6.11
C GLN A 15 -0.25 -2.16 -7.06
N LYS A 16 -0.28 -0.90 -7.52
CA LYS A 16 0.77 -0.32 -8.33
C LYS A 16 2.08 -0.18 -7.55
N ALA A 17 2.03 0.32 -6.32
CA ALA A 17 3.19 0.45 -5.45
C ALA A 17 3.84 -0.90 -5.15
N VAL A 18 3.03 -1.95 -4.90
CA VAL A 18 3.53 -3.33 -4.72
C VAL A 18 4.26 -3.83 -5.97
N ASN A 19 3.71 -3.60 -7.17
CA ASN A 19 4.37 -4.01 -8.42
C ASN A 19 5.71 -3.28 -8.60
N THR A 20 5.78 -1.99 -8.25
CA THR A 20 7.04 -1.22 -8.27
C THR A 20 8.04 -1.77 -7.25
N ALA A 21 7.60 -2.06 -6.02
CA ALA A 21 8.43 -2.64 -4.98
C ALA A 21 8.98 -4.01 -5.38
N GLN A 22 8.22 -4.85 -6.08
CA GLN A 22 8.69 -6.13 -6.61
C GLN A 22 9.83 -5.95 -7.63
N GLY A 23 9.70 -4.99 -8.55
CA GLY A 23 10.78 -4.66 -9.50
C GLY A 23 12.04 -4.14 -8.81
N LEU A 24 11.88 -3.25 -7.83
CA LEU A 24 12.98 -2.75 -7.01
C LEU A 24 13.66 -3.87 -6.21
N PHE A 25 12.88 -4.79 -5.64
CA PHE A 25 13.40 -5.93 -4.89
C PHE A 25 14.19 -6.90 -5.77
N GLN A 26 13.71 -7.16 -7.00
CA GLN A 26 14.46 -7.95 -7.97
C GLN A 26 15.81 -7.30 -8.29
N ARG A 27 15.80 -6.01 -8.65
CA ARG A 27 17.04 -5.27 -8.96
C ARG A 27 18.00 -5.24 -7.77
N TRP A 28 17.48 -4.99 -6.57
CA TRP A 28 18.25 -5.00 -5.33
C TRP A 28 18.93 -6.36 -5.11
N THR A 29 18.21 -7.45 -5.36
CA THR A 29 18.74 -8.81 -5.24
C THR A 29 19.87 -9.08 -6.25
N GLU A 30 19.71 -8.66 -7.51
CA GLU A 30 20.73 -8.78 -8.56
C GLU A 30 22.01 -8.03 -8.18
N LEU A 31 21.89 -6.79 -7.68
CA LEU A 31 23.01 -5.96 -7.24
C LEU A 31 23.79 -6.57 -6.07
N LEU A 32 23.11 -7.29 -5.18
CA LEU A 32 23.77 -7.96 -4.04
C LEU A 32 24.43 -9.28 -4.43
N GLN A 33 23.92 -9.96 -5.46
CA GLN A 33 24.48 -11.24 -5.92
C GLN A 33 25.75 -11.07 -6.74
N ASP A 34 25.87 -9.98 -7.50
CA ASP A 34 27.04 -9.70 -8.32
C ASP A 34 27.64 -8.32 -7.99
N PRO A 35 28.64 -8.26 -7.10
CA PRO A 35 29.33 -7.02 -6.76
C PRO A 35 30.06 -6.36 -7.93
N SER A 36 30.28 -7.07 -9.06
CA SER A 36 31.00 -6.53 -10.21
C SER A 36 30.14 -5.59 -11.07
N ILE A 37 28.82 -5.74 -11.00
CA ILE A 37 27.85 -4.91 -11.74
C ILE A 37 27.25 -3.79 -10.89
N ALA A 38 27.52 -3.79 -9.58
CA ALA A 38 26.86 -2.93 -8.62
C ALA A 38 27.78 -1.81 -8.11
N THR A 39 27.35 -0.56 -8.28
CA THR A 39 27.99 0.57 -7.59
C THR A 39 27.36 0.74 -6.21
N ARG A 40 28.15 1.24 -5.24
CA ARG A 40 27.62 1.53 -3.89
C ARG A 40 26.44 2.50 -3.95
N GLU A 41 26.52 3.51 -4.80
CA GLU A 41 25.46 4.51 -4.99
C GLU A 41 24.17 3.88 -5.50
N GLU A 42 24.25 2.94 -6.45
CA GLU A 42 23.07 2.24 -6.96
C GLU A 42 22.45 1.33 -5.89
N ILE A 43 23.27 0.61 -5.13
CA ILE A 43 22.79 -0.22 -4.01
C ILE A 43 22.06 0.64 -2.98
N ASP A 44 22.67 1.76 -2.56
CA ASP A 44 22.11 2.67 -1.57
C ASP A 44 20.79 3.28 -2.07
N TRP A 45 20.74 3.71 -3.33
CA TRP A 45 19.54 4.26 -3.94
C TRP A 45 18.42 3.22 -4.03
N THR A 46 18.68 2.04 -4.61
CA THR A 46 17.66 0.97 -4.74
C THR A 46 17.17 0.51 -3.38
N THR A 47 18.05 0.44 -2.38
CA THR A 47 17.67 0.10 -1.00
C THR A 47 16.75 1.17 -0.41
N ASN A 48 17.10 2.45 -0.54
CA ASN A 48 16.30 3.53 0.01
C ASN A 48 14.92 3.64 -0.68
N GLU A 49 14.90 3.50 -2.01
CA GLU A 49 13.67 3.58 -2.80
C GLU A 49 12.71 2.42 -2.46
N LEU A 50 13.24 1.21 -2.31
CA LEU A 50 12.47 0.04 -1.87
C LEU A 50 11.86 0.26 -0.48
N ARG A 51 12.66 0.78 0.47
CA ARG A 51 12.17 1.08 1.83
C ARG A 51 11.08 2.15 1.84
N ASN A 52 11.20 3.16 1.00
CA ASN A 52 10.20 4.22 0.90
C ASN A 52 8.90 3.70 0.28
N ASN A 53 8.99 2.88 -0.77
CA ASN A 53 7.80 2.22 -1.35
C ASN A 53 7.09 1.35 -0.32
N LEU A 54 7.82 0.50 0.41
CA LEU A 54 7.24 -0.37 1.43
C LEU A 54 6.58 0.42 2.56
N ARG A 55 7.20 1.52 3.02
CA ARG A 55 6.61 2.39 4.04
C ARG A 55 5.30 3.03 3.56
N SER A 56 5.25 3.49 2.31
CA SER A 56 4.02 4.04 1.74
C SER A 56 2.90 2.98 1.70
N ILE A 57 3.24 1.76 1.27
CA ILE A 57 2.28 0.64 1.25
C ILE A 57 1.78 0.33 2.66
N GLU A 58 2.64 0.31 3.67
CA GLU A 58 2.25 0.07 5.06
C GLU A 58 1.23 1.12 5.53
N TRP A 59 1.49 2.41 5.29
CA TRP A 59 0.56 3.48 5.65
C TRP A 59 -0.78 3.37 4.90
N ASP A 60 -0.75 3.11 3.60
CA ASP A 60 -1.99 2.96 2.82
C ASP A 60 -2.82 1.78 3.32
N LEU A 61 -2.18 0.69 3.74
CA LEU A 61 -2.87 -0.48 4.30
C LEU A 61 -3.44 -0.20 5.70
N GLU A 62 -2.75 0.58 6.53
CA GLU A 62 -3.26 1.03 7.84
C GLU A 62 -4.54 1.87 7.65
N ASP A 63 -4.53 2.83 6.73
CA ASP A 63 -5.69 3.69 6.44
C ASP A 63 -6.87 2.89 5.85
N LEU A 64 -6.59 1.92 4.98
CA LEU A 64 -7.61 1.03 4.42
C LEU A 64 -8.25 0.14 5.50
N ASP A 65 -7.47 -0.40 6.44
CA ASP A 65 -7.99 -1.20 7.54
C ASP A 65 -8.84 -0.36 8.51
N GLU A 66 -8.39 0.86 8.85
CA GLU A 66 -9.18 1.80 9.65
C GLU A 66 -10.52 2.10 8.98
N THR A 67 -10.53 2.32 7.66
CA THR A 67 -11.75 2.57 6.88
C THR A 67 -12.72 1.39 6.93
N ILE A 68 -12.22 0.15 6.78
CA ILE A 68 -13.03 -1.06 6.88
C ILE A 68 -13.63 -1.20 8.28
N ASN A 69 -12.84 -0.93 9.32
CA ASN A 69 -13.31 -0.99 10.71
C ASN A 69 -14.41 0.04 10.99
N ILE A 70 -14.28 1.27 10.48
CA ILE A 70 -15.32 2.31 10.58
C ILE A 70 -16.63 1.84 9.94
N LEU A 71 -16.57 1.28 8.73
CA LEU A 71 -17.74 0.74 8.03
C LEU A 71 -18.39 -0.41 8.80
N PHE A 72 -17.59 -1.34 9.31
CA PHE A 72 -18.09 -2.48 10.09
C PHE A 72 -18.82 -2.02 11.37
N VAL A 73 -18.26 -1.04 12.09
CA VAL A 73 -18.88 -0.47 13.29
C VAL A 73 -20.18 0.25 12.95
N ALA A 74 -20.21 1.03 11.86
CA ALA A 74 -21.42 1.73 11.43
C ALA A 74 -22.55 0.75 11.09
N LEU A 75 -22.26 -0.28 10.28
CA LEU A 75 -23.23 -1.31 9.90
C LEU A 75 -23.73 -2.11 11.11
N SER A 76 -22.84 -2.45 12.04
CA SER A 76 -23.21 -3.16 13.27
C SER A 76 -24.17 -2.35 14.14
N ARG A 77 -23.95 -1.03 14.24
CA ARG A 77 -24.84 -0.11 14.97
C ARG A 77 -26.22 0.00 14.31
N GLU A 78 -26.26 0.06 12.98
CA GLU A 78 -27.51 0.13 12.23
C GLU A 78 -28.35 -1.15 12.38
N LEU A 79 -27.70 -2.32 12.39
CA LEU A 79 -28.37 -3.60 12.66
C LEU A 79 -28.86 -3.73 14.10
N GLN A 80 -28.18 -3.11 15.07
CA GLN A 80 -28.56 -3.18 16.48
C GLN A 80 -29.65 -2.17 16.86
N PHE A 81 -29.80 -1.06 16.11
CA PHE A 81 -30.82 -0.03 16.35
C PHE A 81 -31.50 0.46 15.06
N PRO A 82 -32.26 -0.40 14.35
CA PRO A 82 -32.89 -0.04 13.07
C PRO A 82 -33.96 1.06 13.20
N SER A 83 -34.44 1.36 14.42
CA SER A 83 -35.49 2.34 14.65
C SER A 83 -35.00 3.80 14.68
N CYS A 84 -33.69 4.07 14.71
CA CYS A 84 -33.14 5.44 14.77
C CYS A 84 -32.72 6.00 13.40
N ALA A 85 -32.79 5.21 12.32
CA ALA A 85 -32.38 5.61 10.97
C ALA A 85 -33.52 6.19 10.10
N LYS A 86 -34.60 6.69 10.73
CA LYS A 86 -35.69 7.39 10.04
C LYS A 86 -35.63 8.89 10.31
#